data_AF-A0A1G0Z2G3-F1
#
_entry.id   AF-A0A1G0Z2G3-F1
#
_cell.length_a   1.000
_cell.length_b   1.000
_cell.length_c   1.000
_cell.angle_alpha   90.00
_cell.angle_beta   90.00
_cell.angle_gamma   90.00
#
_symmetry.space_group_name_H-M   'P 1'
#
loop_
_entity.id
_entity.type
_entity.pdbx_description
1 polymer ?
#
loop_
_entity_poly.entity_id
_entity_poly.type
_entity_poly.pdbx_seq_one_letter_code
_entity_poly.pdbx_strand_id
1 'polypeptide(L)'
;MRPSEIAQDDTPDRPVFLHLIDWLRRNENYEFDGLVNLRCTTPFKKASDLAAILEILRDEDCSAVRSVTRIDGKNHPYWVLSRDSEGYAKQFVDGIDLHKYCRRQLLPPAYALNGVIDAMKCRVIEASPNFYGDKIMLYETDPLMSVDVDSPKDLALCESLTEVKA
;
A
#
# COMPACT_ATOMS: atom_id res chain seq x y z
N MET A 1 -16.40 -18.72 4.36
CA MET A 1 -16.83 -17.74 3.32
C MET A 1 -17.20 -16.44 4.01
N ARG A 2 -16.87 -15.27 3.43
CA ARG A 2 -17.06 -13.95 4.06
C ARG A 2 -18.57 -13.60 4.14
N PRO A 3 -19.10 -13.13 5.29
CA PRO A 3 -20.48 -12.65 5.45
C PRO A 3 -20.83 -11.48 4.53
N SER A 4 -22.12 -11.36 4.16
CA SER A 4 -22.63 -10.33 3.26
C SER A 4 -22.36 -8.92 3.76
N GLU A 5 -22.42 -8.70 5.06
CA GLU A 5 -22.34 -7.36 5.70
C GLU A 5 -20.94 -6.75 5.55
N ILE A 6 -19.93 -7.59 5.38
CA ILE A 6 -18.54 -7.18 5.14
C ILE A 6 -18.07 -7.53 3.72
N ALA A 7 -19.02 -7.68 2.80
CA ALA A 7 -18.78 -7.97 1.39
C ALA A 7 -19.34 -6.92 0.42
N GLN A 8 -19.62 -5.72 0.93
CA GLN A 8 -20.12 -4.59 0.14
C GLN A 8 -18.96 -3.80 -0.49
N ASP A 9 -19.26 -3.02 -1.54
CA ASP A 9 -18.27 -2.23 -2.29
C ASP A 9 -17.53 -1.20 -1.42
N ASP A 10 -18.18 -0.70 -0.38
CA ASP A 10 -17.63 0.29 0.56
C ASP A 10 -17.05 -0.33 1.83
N THR A 11 -17.00 -1.67 1.92
CA THR A 11 -16.46 -2.34 3.11
C THR A 11 -14.95 -2.07 3.23
N PRO A 12 -14.48 -1.48 4.35
CA PRO A 12 -13.06 -1.29 4.57
C PRO A 12 -12.35 -2.63 4.85
N ASP A 13 -11.03 -2.64 4.69
CA ASP A 13 -10.21 -3.86 4.89
C ASP A 13 -10.32 -4.45 6.31
N ARG A 14 -10.36 -3.62 7.35
CA ARG A 14 -10.24 -4.05 8.75
C ARG A 14 -11.33 -5.04 9.21
N PRO A 15 -12.64 -4.81 9.00
CA PRO A 15 -13.67 -5.79 9.32
C PRO A 15 -13.45 -7.17 8.67
N VAL A 16 -12.91 -7.19 7.45
CA VAL A 16 -12.60 -8.44 6.73
C VAL A 16 -11.47 -9.20 7.41
N PHE A 17 -10.42 -8.49 7.84
CA PHE A 17 -9.29 -9.08 8.58
C PHE A 17 -9.69 -9.59 9.95
N LEU A 18 -10.47 -8.82 10.71
CA LEU A 18 -10.99 -9.25 12.01
C LEU A 18 -11.85 -10.50 11.89
N HIS A 19 -12.73 -10.54 10.87
CA HIS A 19 -13.50 -11.73 10.58
C HIS A 19 -12.60 -12.92 10.25
N LEU A 20 -11.57 -12.76 9.42
CA LEU A 20 -10.64 -13.85 9.08
C LEU A 20 -9.93 -14.42 10.31
N ILE A 21 -9.36 -13.55 11.15
CA ILE A 21 -8.65 -13.93 12.38
C ILE A 21 -9.58 -14.71 13.31
N ASP A 22 -10.76 -14.17 13.59
CA ASP A 22 -11.73 -14.79 14.49
C ASP A 22 -12.30 -16.10 13.92
N TRP A 23 -12.57 -16.13 12.61
CA TRP A 23 -13.09 -17.32 11.95
C TRP A 23 -12.10 -18.48 11.99
N LEU A 24 -10.81 -18.24 11.70
CA LEU A 24 -9.77 -19.27 11.78
C LEU A 24 -9.57 -19.77 13.22
N ARG A 25 -9.56 -18.86 14.19
CA ARG A 25 -9.47 -19.21 15.61
C ARG A 25 -10.62 -20.13 16.04
N ARG A 26 -11.86 -19.79 15.68
CA ARG A 26 -13.06 -20.52 16.13
C ARG A 26 -13.34 -21.82 15.38
N ASN A 27 -13.08 -21.86 14.07
CA ASN A 27 -13.49 -22.98 13.22
C ASN A 27 -12.34 -23.96 12.95
N GLU A 28 -11.09 -23.48 12.96
CA GLU A 28 -9.92 -24.29 12.60
C GLU A 28 -8.92 -24.46 13.77
N ASN A 29 -9.20 -23.84 14.93
CA ASN A 29 -8.25 -23.77 16.06
C ASN A 29 -6.85 -23.30 15.61
N TYR A 30 -6.82 -22.36 14.67
CA TYR A 30 -5.60 -21.85 14.05
C TYR A 30 -5.36 -20.40 14.45
N GLU A 31 -4.16 -20.13 14.96
CA GLU A 31 -3.71 -18.79 15.34
C GLU A 31 -2.40 -18.44 14.62
N PHE A 32 -2.22 -17.15 14.36
CA PHE A 32 -1.08 -16.60 13.65
C PHE A 32 -0.85 -15.15 14.08
N ASP A 33 0.41 -14.72 14.04
CA ASP A 33 0.80 -13.39 14.55
C ASP A 33 0.79 -12.29 13.48
N GLY A 34 0.90 -12.67 12.21
CA GLY A 34 1.03 -11.76 11.08
C GLY A 34 0.05 -12.07 9.95
N LEU A 35 -0.65 -11.05 9.48
CA LEU A 35 -1.53 -11.10 8.33
C LEU A 35 -0.86 -10.40 7.15
N VAL A 36 -0.77 -11.08 6.00
CA VAL A 36 -0.31 -10.48 4.75
C VAL A 36 -1.49 -10.33 3.80
N ASN A 37 -1.75 -9.10 3.35
CA ASN A 37 -2.77 -8.80 2.35
C ASN A 37 -2.15 -8.81 0.94
N LEU A 38 -2.51 -9.83 0.15
CA LEU A 38 -2.09 -9.98 -1.25
C LEU A 38 -3.29 -9.68 -2.17
N ARG A 39 -3.44 -8.42 -2.57
CA ARG A 39 -4.57 -8.00 -3.43
C ARG A 39 -4.50 -8.63 -4.81
N CYS A 40 -5.59 -9.14 -5.36
CA CYS A 40 -5.57 -9.76 -6.69
C CYS A 40 -5.26 -8.76 -7.83
N THR A 41 -5.44 -7.46 -7.59
CA THR A 41 -5.33 -6.40 -8.59
C THR A 41 -3.88 -6.01 -8.93
N THR A 42 -2.88 -6.48 -8.17
CA THR A 42 -1.45 -6.16 -8.39
C THR A 42 -0.65 -7.41 -8.85
N PRO A 43 -0.76 -7.88 -10.10
CA PRO A 43 -0.36 -9.24 -10.49
C PRO A 43 1.13 -9.58 -10.35
N PHE A 44 2.01 -8.57 -10.30
CA PHE A 44 3.47 -8.75 -10.41
C PHE A 44 4.22 -8.96 -9.09
N LYS A 45 3.52 -9.34 -8.01
CA LYS A 45 4.14 -9.67 -6.71
C LYS A 45 5.18 -10.78 -6.89
N LYS A 46 6.37 -10.60 -6.32
CA LYS A 46 7.40 -11.64 -6.31
C LYS A 46 7.47 -12.33 -4.96
N ALA A 47 7.77 -13.63 -4.97
CA ALA A 47 8.02 -14.38 -3.74
C ALA A 47 9.19 -13.78 -2.91
N SER A 48 10.18 -13.18 -3.59
CA SER A 48 11.29 -12.49 -2.93
C SER A 48 10.84 -11.26 -2.14
N ASP A 49 9.88 -10.50 -2.68
CA ASP A 49 9.34 -9.30 -2.00
C ASP A 49 8.55 -9.70 -0.76
N LEU A 50 7.75 -10.77 -0.89
CA LEU A 50 7.02 -11.35 0.25
C LEU A 50 7.99 -11.82 1.36
N ALA A 51 9.04 -12.54 1.00
CA ALA A 51 10.02 -13.04 1.96
C ALA A 51 10.73 -11.89 2.70
N ALA A 52 11.13 -10.84 1.99
CA ALA A 52 11.78 -9.67 2.59
C ALA A 52 10.83 -8.90 3.52
N ILE A 53 9.57 -8.72 3.12
CA ILE A 53 8.55 -8.06 3.96
C ILE A 53 8.29 -8.86 5.24
N LEU A 54 8.19 -10.18 5.14
CA LEU A 54 8.01 -11.05 6.30
C LEU A 54 9.20 -10.97 7.26
N GLU A 55 10.42 -10.86 6.75
CA GLU A 55 11.61 -10.68 7.59
C GLU A 55 11.55 -9.36 8.37
N ILE A 56 11.14 -8.26 7.72
CA ILE A 56 10.97 -6.96 8.39
C ILE A 56 9.87 -7.02 9.46
N LEU A 57 8.75 -7.68 9.17
CA LEU A 57 7.62 -7.77 10.11
C LEU A 57 7.97 -8.53 11.40
N ARG A 58 9.03 -9.36 11.39
CA ARG A 58 9.51 -10.06 12.61
C ARG A 58 10.07 -9.11 13.66
N ASP A 59 10.45 -7.88 13.29
CA ASP A 59 10.84 -6.88 14.28
C ASP A 59 9.67 -6.60 15.22
N GLU A 60 9.88 -6.74 16.53
CA GLU A 60 8.83 -6.56 17.53
C GLU A 60 8.27 -5.15 17.60
N ASP A 61 9.09 -4.16 17.27
CA ASP A 61 8.67 -2.76 17.19
C ASP A 61 7.92 -2.44 15.90
N CYS A 62 8.04 -3.27 14.86
CA CYS A 62 7.28 -3.08 13.62
C CYS A 62 5.81 -3.43 13.82
N SER A 63 4.92 -2.48 13.52
CA SER A 63 3.46 -2.70 13.55
C SER A 63 2.95 -3.27 12.22
N ALA A 64 3.50 -2.75 11.13
CA ALA A 64 3.18 -3.15 9.77
C ALA A 64 4.33 -2.80 8.81
N VAL A 65 4.35 -3.50 7.68
CA VAL A 65 5.22 -3.23 6.55
C VAL A 65 4.34 -2.97 5.34
N ARG A 66 4.59 -1.87 4.63
CA ARG A 66 3.82 -1.50 3.44
C ARG A 66 4.72 -1.37 2.24
N SER A 67 4.32 -2.00 1.14
CA SER A 67 5.00 -1.82 -0.13
C SER A 67 4.75 -0.43 -0.69
N VAL A 68 5.82 0.17 -1.22
CA VAL A 68 5.79 1.51 -1.78
C VAL A 68 6.59 1.61 -3.07
N THR A 69 6.25 2.60 -3.87
CA THR A 69 7.03 3.01 -5.03
C THR A 69 7.65 4.36 -4.73
N ARG A 70 8.96 4.51 -4.99
CA ARG A 70 9.61 5.82 -4.87
C ARG A 70 9.00 6.81 -5.87
N ILE A 71 8.62 7.98 -5.38
CA ILE A 71 8.06 9.04 -6.21
C ILE A 71 9.19 9.88 -6.77
N ASP A 72 9.11 10.16 -8.07
CA ASP A 72 10.12 10.87 -8.80
C ASP A 72 9.53 11.99 -9.66
N GLY A 73 10.19 13.15 -9.65
CA GLY A 73 9.90 14.27 -10.54
C GLY A 73 8.48 14.83 -10.36
N LYS A 74 7.73 14.95 -11.47
CA LYS A 74 6.47 15.70 -11.57
C LYS A 74 5.36 15.25 -10.62
N ASN A 75 5.41 13.99 -10.15
CA ASN A 75 4.41 13.44 -9.24
C ASN A 75 4.77 13.64 -7.75
N HIS A 76 5.93 14.26 -7.46
CA HIS A 76 6.36 14.48 -6.08
C HIS A 76 5.37 15.42 -5.35
N PRO A 77 4.96 15.13 -4.09
CA PRO A 77 3.93 15.90 -3.39
C PRO A 77 4.19 17.41 -3.32
N TYR A 78 5.46 17.82 -3.27
CA TYR A 78 5.86 19.24 -3.26
C TYR A 78 5.56 19.98 -4.56
N TRP A 79 5.35 19.27 -5.66
CA TRP A 79 5.01 19.82 -6.99
C TRP A 79 3.56 19.54 -7.39
N VAL A 80 2.79 18.84 -6.55
CA VAL A 80 1.37 18.62 -6.78
C VAL A 80 0.60 19.85 -6.34
N LEU A 81 -0.35 20.27 -7.18
CA LEU A 81 -1.19 21.45 -6.97
C LEU A 81 -2.65 21.02 -6.82
N SER A 82 -3.37 21.72 -5.95
CA SER A 82 -4.83 21.75 -5.89
C SER A 82 -5.36 23.06 -6.49
N ARG A 83 -6.68 23.21 -6.52
CA ARG A 83 -7.33 24.49 -6.86
C ARG A 83 -7.96 25.06 -5.60
N ASP A 84 -7.84 26.37 -5.40
CA ASP A 84 -8.60 27.06 -4.37
C ASP A 84 -10.06 27.30 -4.79
N SER A 85 -10.82 28.00 -3.93
CA SER A 85 -12.24 28.31 -4.17
C SER A 85 -12.49 29.23 -5.37
N GLU A 86 -11.48 29.98 -5.82
CA GLU A 86 -11.57 30.89 -6.96
C GLU A 86 -11.02 30.24 -8.26
N GLY A 87 -10.45 29.04 -8.15
CA GLY A 87 -9.91 28.27 -9.26
C GLY A 87 -8.42 28.49 -9.53
N TYR A 88 -7.72 29.26 -8.69
CA TYR A 88 -6.27 29.44 -8.81
C TYR A 88 -5.51 28.24 -8.25
N ALA A 89 -4.29 28.05 -8.75
CA ALA A 89 -3.43 26.98 -8.29
C ALA A 89 -2.99 27.24 -6.84
N LYS A 90 -3.22 26.26 -5.98
CA LYS A 90 -2.71 26.20 -4.60
C LYS A 90 -1.81 24.97 -4.47
N GLN A 91 -0.79 25.01 -3.62
CA GLN A 91 -0.02 23.81 -3.31
C GLN A 91 -0.91 22.75 -2.64
N PHE A 92 -0.69 21.48 -2.99
CA PHE A 92 -1.38 20.38 -2.30
C PHE A 92 -0.83 20.17 -0.89
N VAL A 93 0.49 20.33 -0.72
CA VAL A 93 1.16 20.34 0.59
C VAL A 93 1.40 21.78 1.00
N ASP A 94 0.79 22.21 2.11
CA ASP A 94 0.97 23.57 2.63
C ASP A 94 2.42 23.78 3.14
N GLY A 95 2.92 25.02 3.03
CA GLY A 95 4.22 25.42 3.60
C GLY A 95 5.46 25.02 2.78
N ILE A 96 5.29 24.63 1.52
CA ILE A 96 6.41 24.24 0.65
C ILE A 96 6.96 25.48 -0.08
N ASP A 97 8.27 25.68 -0.03
CA ASP A 97 8.95 26.70 -0.84
C ASP A 97 9.35 26.12 -2.20
N LEU A 98 8.61 26.46 -3.27
CA LEU A 98 8.91 25.99 -4.63
C LEU A 98 10.21 26.56 -5.17
N HIS A 99 10.70 27.71 -4.69
CA HIS A 99 11.99 28.23 -5.12
C HIS A 99 13.12 27.35 -4.58
N LYS A 100 13.01 26.93 -3.32
CA LYS A 100 13.94 25.96 -2.71
C LYS A 100 13.88 24.59 -3.39
N TYR A 101 12.69 24.13 -3.73
CA TYR A 101 12.47 22.81 -4.32
C TYR A 101 12.21 22.85 -5.83
N CYS A 102 12.73 23.84 -6.55
CA CYS A 102 12.43 24.06 -7.97
C CYS A 102 13.01 22.99 -8.92
N ARG A 103 13.96 22.17 -8.45
CA ARG A 103 14.63 21.15 -9.24
C ARG A 103 14.43 19.77 -8.64
N ARG A 104 14.30 18.75 -9.50
CA ARG A 104 14.01 17.37 -9.08
C ARG A 104 15.06 16.84 -8.10
N GLN A 105 16.33 17.21 -8.27
CA GLN A 105 17.42 16.74 -7.40
C GLN A 105 17.38 17.34 -5.99
N LEU A 106 16.61 18.41 -5.78
CA LEU A 106 16.45 19.07 -4.47
C LEU A 106 15.26 18.52 -3.68
N LEU A 107 14.41 17.69 -4.32
CA LEU A 107 13.26 17.07 -3.67
C LEU A 107 13.73 16.03 -2.65
N PRO A 108 13.15 16.02 -1.43
CA PRO A 108 13.41 14.94 -0.50
C PRO A 108 12.84 13.61 -1.05
N PRO A 109 13.30 12.45 -0.54
CA PRO A 109 12.67 11.18 -0.86
C PRO A 109 11.19 11.18 -0.47
N ALA A 110 10.33 10.73 -1.38
CA ALA A 110 8.92 10.51 -1.13
C ALA A 110 8.49 9.16 -1.73
N TYR A 111 7.46 8.58 -1.15
CA TYR A 111 7.01 7.22 -1.45
C TYR A 111 5.49 7.19 -1.59
N ALA A 112 5.01 6.55 -2.64
CA ALA A 112 3.60 6.30 -2.88
C ALA A 112 3.27 4.87 -2.44
N LEU A 113 2.19 4.70 -1.70
CA LEU A 113 1.60 3.38 -1.46
C LEU A 113 1.21 2.77 -2.80
N ASN A 114 1.49 1.48 -2.99
CA ASN A 114 1.21 0.80 -4.24
C ASN A 114 0.38 -0.49 -4.08
N GLY A 115 0.06 -0.88 -2.84
CA GLY A 115 -0.85 -2.00 -2.57
C GLY A 115 -0.35 -3.36 -3.01
N VAL A 116 0.93 -3.50 -3.38
CA VAL A 116 1.54 -4.75 -3.86
C VAL A 116 1.56 -5.79 -2.74
N ILE A 117 2.16 -5.49 -1.58
CA ILE A 117 2.13 -6.35 -0.39
C ILE A 117 2.06 -5.45 0.84
N ASP A 118 0.99 -5.59 1.62
CA ASP A 118 0.89 -5.01 2.95
C ASP A 118 0.89 -6.15 3.97
N ALA A 119 1.70 -6.04 5.02
CA ALA A 119 1.75 -7.02 6.10
C ALA A 119 1.59 -6.34 7.46
N MET A 120 0.76 -6.89 8.33
CA MET A 120 0.41 -6.28 9.62
C MET A 120 0.40 -7.34 10.70
N LYS A 121 0.71 -6.96 11.94
CA LYS A 121 0.54 -7.86 13.09
C LYS A 121 -0.92 -7.97 13.50
N CYS A 122 -1.39 -9.19 13.78
CA CYS A 122 -2.76 -9.45 14.24
C CYS A 122 -3.11 -8.62 15.48
N ARG A 123 -2.18 -8.51 16.44
CA ARG A 123 -2.34 -7.67 17.63
C ARG A 123 -2.64 -6.20 17.33
N VAL A 124 -2.11 -5.66 16.22
CA VAL A 124 -2.34 -4.26 15.80
C VAL A 124 -3.72 -4.11 15.17
N ILE A 125 -4.13 -5.07 14.32
CA ILE A 125 -5.46 -5.11 13.69
C ILE A 125 -6.56 -5.18 14.75
N GLU A 126 -6.39 -6.06 15.74
CA GLU A 126 -7.34 -6.27 16.84
C GLU A 126 -7.42 -5.05 17.78
N ALA A 127 -6.28 -4.42 18.10
CA ALA A 127 -6.23 -3.36 19.10
C ALA A 127 -6.74 -1.98 18.65
N SER A 128 -6.64 -1.64 17.35
CA SER A 128 -6.86 -0.26 16.89
C SER A 128 -7.66 -0.18 15.58
N PRO A 129 -8.50 0.88 15.39
CA PRO A 129 -9.05 1.22 14.08
C PRO A 129 -7.97 1.46 13.01
N ASN A 130 -6.83 2.05 13.40
CA ASN A 130 -5.64 2.11 12.55
C ASN A 130 -4.93 0.76 12.63
N PHE A 131 -5.33 -0.17 11.76
CA PHE A 131 -4.81 -1.53 11.72
C PHE A 131 -3.37 -1.65 11.19
N TYR A 132 -2.74 -0.54 10.78
CA TYR A 132 -1.31 -0.48 10.49
C TYR A 132 -0.46 -0.06 11.69
N GLY A 133 -1.06 0.54 12.72
CA GLY A 133 -0.37 1.12 13.86
C GLY A 133 0.49 2.33 13.49
N ASP A 134 1.41 2.71 14.39
CA ASP A 134 2.20 3.94 14.25
C ASP A 134 3.64 3.68 13.77
N LYS A 135 4.14 2.46 13.94
CA LYS A 135 5.49 2.05 13.53
C LYS A 135 5.43 1.24 12.24
N ILE A 136 5.26 1.95 11.12
CA ILE A 136 5.14 1.37 9.78
C ILE A 136 6.49 1.42 9.07
N MET A 137 6.99 0.28 8.61
CA MET A 137 8.16 0.19 7.75
C MET A 137 7.75 0.21 6.28
N LEU A 138 8.57 0.83 5.43
CA LEU A 138 8.34 0.89 3.99
C LEU A 138 9.24 -0.11 3.27
N TYR A 139 8.66 -0.87 2.34
CA TYR A 139 9.41 -1.76 1.44
C TYR A 139 9.27 -1.26 0.00
N GLU A 140 10.36 -0.78 -0.59
CA GLU A 140 10.34 -0.24 -1.95
C GLU A 140 10.28 -1.37 -2.99
N THR A 141 9.32 -1.29 -3.92
CA THR A 141 9.21 -2.19 -5.07
C THR A 141 9.45 -1.45 -6.37
N ASP A 142 9.77 -2.21 -7.43
CA ASP A 142 9.94 -1.69 -8.78
C ASP A 142 8.62 -1.03 -9.26
N PRO A 143 8.63 0.26 -9.66
CA PRO A 143 7.46 0.96 -10.17
C PRO A 143 6.75 0.21 -11.31
N LEU A 144 7.51 -0.41 -12.22
CA LEU A 144 6.95 -1.15 -13.36
C LEU A 144 6.24 -2.43 -12.95
N MET A 145 6.57 -2.97 -11.78
CA MET A 145 5.98 -4.18 -11.21
C MET A 145 4.91 -3.86 -10.15
N SER A 146 4.56 -2.59 -10.01
CA SER A 146 3.60 -2.11 -9.01
C SER A 146 2.30 -1.62 -9.65
N VAL A 147 1.96 -2.16 -10.83
CA VAL A 147 0.72 -1.83 -11.56
C VAL A 147 -0.48 -2.40 -10.81
N ASP A 148 -1.49 -1.55 -10.59
CA ASP A 148 -2.80 -1.91 -10.04
C ASP A 148 -3.82 -1.96 -11.18
N VAL A 149 -4.57 -3.05 -11.28
CA VAL A 149 -5.51 -3.28 -12.38
C VAL A 149 -6.90 -2.78 -12.01
N ASP A 150 -7.16 -1.51 -12.33
CA ASP A 150 -8.46 -0.85 -12.13
C ASP A 150 -9.28 -0.77 -13.43
N SER A 151 -8.64 -0.92 -14.59
CA SER A 151 -9.26 -0.77 -15.89
C SER A 151 -8.75 -1.79 -16.92
N PRO A 152 -9.47 -1.98 -18.05
CA PRO A 152 -8.99 -2.81 -19.15
C PRO A 152 -7.63 -2.38 -19.73
N LYS A 153 -7.26 -1.09 -19.60
CA LYS A 153 -5.95 -0.59 -20.06
C LYS A 153 -4.81 -1.04 -19.15
N ASP A 154 -5.07 -1.13 -17.86
CA ASP A 154 -4.09 -1.61 -16.88
C ASP A 154 -3.83 -3.10 -17.09
N LEU A 155 -4.88 -3.87 -17.40
CA LEU A 155 -4.74 -5.27 -17.78
C LEU A 155 -3.90 -5.45 -19.05
N ALA A 156 -4.17 -4.68 -20.10
CA ALA A 156 -3.40 -4.74 -21.34
C ALA A 156 -1.92 -4.34 -21.14
N LEU A 157 -1.65 -3.38 -20.25
CA LEU A 157 -0.30 -3.04 -19.83
C LEU A 157 0.38 -4.21 -19.12
N CYS A 158 -0.32 -4.88 -18.20
CA CYS A 158 0.20 -6.07 -17.52
C CYS A 158 0.54 -7.20 -18.51
N GLU A 159 -0.34 -7.49 -19.47
CA GLU A 159 -0.08 -8.49 -20.51
C GLU A 159 1.18 -8.14 -21.32
N SER A 160 1.33 -6.88 -21.73
CA SER A 160 2.52 -6.42 -22.45
C SER A 160 3.81 -6.59 -21.63
N LEU A 161 3.76 -6.33 -20.32
CA LEU A 161 4.92 -6.49 -19.43
C LEU A 161 5.31 -7.96 -19.24
N THR A 162 4.36 -8.90 -19.32
CA THR A 162 4.68 -10.34 -19.27
C THR A 162 5.39 -10.82 -20.53
N GLU A 163 5.02 -10.31 -21.70
CA GLU A 163 5.64 -10.69 -22.98
C GLU A 163 7.09 -10.17 -23.12
N VAL A 164 7.40 -9.01 -22.54
CA VAL A 164 8.76 -8.41 -22.58
C VAL A 164 9.76 -9.14 -21.67
N LYS A 165 9.28 -9.96 -20.72
CA LYS A 165 10.11 -10.71 -19.77
C LYS A 165 10.33 -12.19 -20.16
N ALA A 166 9.83 -12.62 -21.31
CA ALA A 166 10.04 -13.96 -21.89
C ALA A 166 11.31 -14.02 -22.76
#